data_AF-A0A420F3N8-F1
#
_entry.id   AF-A0A420F3N8-F1
#
_cell.length_a   1.000
_cell.length_b   1.000
_cell.length_c   1.000
_cell.angle_alpha   90.00
_cell.angle_beta   90.00
_cell.angle_gamma   90.00
#
_symmetry.space_group_name_H-M   'P 1'
#
loop_
_entity.id
_entity.type
_entity.pdbx_description
1 polymer ?
#
loop_
_entity_poly.entity_id
_entity_poly.type
_entity_poly.pdbx_seq_one_letter_code
_entity_poly.pdbx_strand_id
1 'polypeptide(L)'
;MKELVVITDALRDEGGKWIELSDRVAAIKTAAAELTLDPSAFFIGDANTAIHAIAYRDFHTFMVTVLGGAVTEFEQVGAALRRIADEYDRADEMISLDLNEIYSV
;
A
#
# COMPACT_ATOMS: atom_id res chain seq x y z
N MET A 1 -2.34 4.87 30.33
CA MET A 1 -3.00 5.92 29.53
C MET A 1 -2.03 6.75 28.68
N LYS A 2 -1.20 7.66 29.21
CA LYS A 2 -0.39 8.57 28.34
C LYS A 2 0.58 7.88 27.37
N GLU A 3 1.21 6.78 27.76
CA GLU A 3 2.12 6.00 26.90
C GLU A 3 1.37 5.20 25.82
N LEU A 4 0.14 4.74 26.11
CA LEU A 4 -0.68 3.97 25.18
C LEU A 4 -1.22 4.85 24.04
N VAL A 5 -1.64 6.08 24.37
CA VAL A 5 -2.02 7.11 23.39
C VAL A 5 -0.86 7.44 22.44
N VAL A 6 0.37 7.54 22.96
CA VAL A 6 1.56 7.79 22.13
C VAL A 6 1.82 6.62 21.16
N ILE A 7 1.54 5.39 21.57
CA ILE A 7 1.72 4.20 20.72
C ILE A 7 0.60 4.13 19.67
N THR A 8 -0.66 4.38 20.01
CA THR A 8 -1.77 4.34 19.04
C THR A 8 -1.69 5.46 18.02
N ASP A 9 -1.24 6.66 18.43
CA ASP A 9 -0.94 7.76 17.50
C ASP A 9 0.22 7.41 16.54
N ALA A 10 1.30 6.82 17.05
CA ALA A 10 2.41 6.39 16.21
C ALA A 10 2.00 5.32 15.18
N LEU A 11 1.12 4.39 15.56
CA LEU A 11 0.56 3.38 14.66
C LEU A 11 -0.33 4.00 13.58
N ARG A 12 -1.11 5.02 13.92
CA ARG A 12 -1.94 5.77 12.96
C ARG A 12 -1.09 6.56 11.97
N ASP A 13 -0.06 7.25 12.45
CA ASP A 13 0.88 7.99 11.63
C ASP A 13 1.62 7.06 10.66
N GLU A 14 2.14 5.94 11.18
CA GLU A 14 2.82 4.96 10.35
C GLU A 14 1.88 4.34 9.33
N GLY A 15 0.67 3.95 9.75
CA GLY A 15 -0.36 3.44 8.84
C GLY A 15 -0.75 4.45 7.75
N GLY A 16 -0.77 5.75 8.08
CA GLY A 16 -0.96 6.84 7.13
C GLY A 16 0.10 6.88 6.04
N LYS A 17 1.38 6.69 6.38
CA LYS A 17 2.48 6.66 5.39
C LYS A 17 2.33 5.51 4.40
N TRP A 18 1.93 4.34 4.87
CA TRP A 18 1.73 3.18 3.98
C TRP A 18 0.58 3.41 3.00
N ILE A 19 -0.50 4.06 3.43
CA ILE A 19 -1.60 4.45 2.53
C ILE A 19 -1.13 5.50 1.53
N GLU A 20 -0.40 6.52 1.97
CA GLU A 20 0.14 7.52 1.04
C GLU A 20 1.10 6.91 0.01
N LEU A 21 1.93 5.94 0.44
CA LEU A 21 2.77 5.18 -0.47
C LEU A 21 1.95 4.36 -1.47
N SER A 22 0.85 3.75 -1.03
CA SER A 22 -0.09 3.04 -1.93
C SER A 22 -0.64 3.98 -3.01
N ASP A 23 -1.12 5.17 -2.62
CA ASP A 23 -1.64 6.17 -3.55
C ASP A 23 -0.59 6.62 -4.57
N ARG A 24 0.64 6.88 -4.10
CA ARG A 24 1.77 7.26 -4.97
C ARG A 24 2.11 6.15 -5.97
N VAL A 25 2.13 4.88 -5.52
CA VAL A 25 2.38 3.74 -6.41
C VAL A 25 1.22 3.54 -7.38
N ALA A 26 -0.03 3.82 -6.99
CA ALA A 26 -1.18 3.73 -7.88
C ALA A 26 -1.08 4.73 -9.05
N ALA A 27 -0.60 5.95 -8.80
CA ALA A 27 -0.30 6.92 -9.84
C ALA A 27 0.79 6.42 -10.79
N ILE A 28 1.89 5.87 -10.24
CA ILE A 28 3.00 5.31 -11.04
C ILE A 28 2.52 4.12 -11.88
N LYS A 29 1.72 3.21 -11.31
CA LYS A 29 1.12 2.07 -12.01
C LYS A 29 0.28 2.54 -13.19
N THR A 30 -0.52 3.59 -13.00
CA THR A 30 -1.38 4.14 -14.06
C THR A 30 -0.53 4.68 -15.20
N ALA A 31 0.48 5.51 -14.88
CA ALA A 31 1.41 6.02 -15.89
C ALA A 31 2.17 4.87 -16.60
N ALA A 32 2.64 3.87 -15.85
CA ALA A 32 3.32 2.71 -16.41
C ALA A 32 2.42 1.89 -17.34
N ALA A 33 1.13 1.71 -17.01
CA ALA A 33 0.17 0.97 -17.83
C ALA A 33 -0.05 1.63 -19.20
N GLU A 34 0.12 2.95 -19.30
CA GLU A 34 -0.02 3.72 -20.54
C GLU A 34 1.23 3.65 -21.45
N LEU A 35 2.37 3.17 -20.95
CA LEU A 35 3.61 2.99 -21.72
C LEU A 35 3.53 1.78 -22.67
N THR A 36 2.56 1.80 -23.57
CA THR A 36 2.41 0.79 -24.61
C THR A 36 3.14 1.23 -25.87
N LEU A 37 3.84 0.28 -26.51
CA LEU A 37 4.54 0.51 -27.77
C LEU A 37 4.02 -0.48 -28.80
N ASP A 38 3.66 0.02 -29.96
CA ASP A 38 3.30 -0.81 -31.11
C ASP A 38 4.53 -1.59 -31.61
N PRO A 39 4.40 -2.81 -32.15
CA PRO A 39 5.52 -3.57 -32.70
C PRO A 39 6.39 -2.78 -33.69
N SER A 40 5.82 -1.84 -34.44
CA SER A 40 6.57 -0.96 -35.34
C SER A 40 7.65 -0.11 -34.64
N ALA A 41 7.49 0.21 -33.36
CA ALA A 41 8.49 0.92 -32.56
C ALA A 41 9.79 0.13 -32.36
N PHE A 42 9.76 -1.19 -32.59
CA PHE A 42 10.89 -2.10 -32.45
C PHE A 42 11.53 -2.46 -33.80
N PHE A 43 11.09 -1.84 -34.89
CA PHE A 43 11.68 -2.08 -36.20
C PHE A 43 13.00 -1.32 -36.35
N ILE A 44 14.11 -2.07 -36.30
CA ILE A 44 15.47 -1.54 -36.45
C ILE A 44 16.13 -1.94 -37.78
N GLY A 45 15.32 -2.40 -38.75
CA GLY A 45 15.82 -2.91 -40.04
C GLY A 45 16.21 -4.39 -40.02
N ASP A 46 15.81 -5.15 -39.00
CA ASP A 46 16.05 -6.59 -38.87
C ASP A 46 14.75 -7.42 -38.80
N ALA A 47 14.88 -8.74 -38.82
CA ALA A 47 13.76 -9.67 -38.73
C ALA A 47 13.30 -9.95 -37.28
N ASN A 48 13.90 -9.32 -36.27
CA ASN A 48 13.67 -9.62 -34.85
C ASN A 48 12.66 -8.68 -34.19
N THR A 49 12.04 -7.77 -34.96
CA THR A 49 11.02 -6.82 -34.47
C THR A 49 9.97 -7.47 -33.57
N ALA A 50 9.46 -8.65 -33.96
CA ALA A 50 8.47 -9.38 -33.18
C ALA A 50 9.02 -9.85 -31.81
N ILE A 51 10.27 -10.32 -31.77
CA ILE A 51 10.92 -10.79 -30.53
C ILE A 51 11.11 -9.62 -29.57
N HIS A 52 11.58 -8.48 -30.07
CA HIS A 52 11.77 -7.28 -29.25
C HIS A 52 10.44 -6.73 -28.71
N ALA A 53 9.40 -6.70 -29.53
CA ALA A 53 8.07 -6.27 -29.10
C ALA A 53 7.46 -7.19 -28.03
N ILE A 54 7.66 -8.52 -28.17
CA ILE A 54 7.23 -9.49 -27.16
C ILE A 54 7.98 -9.28 -25.84
N ALA A 55 9.31 -9.19 -25.89
CA ALA A 55 10.14 -9.01 -24.71
C ALA A 55 9.78 -7.72 -23.95
N TYR A 56 9.53 -6.62 -24.66
CA TYR A 56 9.06 -5.38 -24.05
C TYR A 56 7.71 -5.55 -23.38
N ARG A 57 6.73 -6.15 -24.07
CA ARG A 57 5.37 -6.34 -23.53
C ARG A 57 5.39 -7.22 -22.29
N ASP A 58 6.19 -8.28 -22.28
CA ASP A 58 6.29 -9.20 -21.15
C ASP A 58 6.88 -8.47 -19.93
N PHE A 59 7.93 -7.67 -20.14
CA PHE A 59 8.50 -6.84 -19.08
C PHE A 59 7.56 -5.74 -18.60
N HIS A 60 6.87 -5.06 -19.52
CA HIS A 60 5.84 -4.06 -19.22
C HIS A 60 4.72 -4.65 -18.36
N THR A 61 4.23 -5.83 -18.75
CA THR A 61 3.20 -6.56 -18.01
C THR A 61 3.69 -6.91 -16.60
N PHE A 62 4.89 -7.48 -16.49
CA PHE A 62 5.52 -7.80 -15.21
C PHE A 62 5.60 -6.57 -14.30
N MET A 63 6.09 -5.44 -14.82
CA MET A 63 6.21 -4.19 -14.06
C MET A 63 4.84 -3.69 -13.56
N VAL A 64 3.82 -3.65 -14.43
CA VAL A 64 2.46 -3.22 -14.06
C VAL A 64 1.86 -4.16 -13.01
N THR A 65 2.11 -5.46 -13.10
CA THR A 65 1.68 -6.44 -12.10
C THR A 65 2.33 -6.20 -10.74
N VAL A 66 3.65 -6.02 -10.70
CA VAL A 66 4.39 -5.75 -9.45
C VAL A 66 3.91 -4.46 -8.80
N LEU A 67 3.73 -3.39 -9.59
CA LEU A 67 3.19 -2.12 -9.08
C LEU A 67 1.77 -2.29 -8.55
N GLY A 68 0.92 -3.10 -9.21
CA GLY A 68 -0.40 -3.45 -8.70
C GLY A 68 -0.37 -4.20 -7.37
N GLY A 69 0.57 -5.14 -7.21
CA GLY A 69 0.81 -5.83 -5.95
C GLY A 69 1.21 -4.86 -4.84
N ALA A 70 2.16 -3.96 -5.10
CA ALA A 70 2.61 -2.96 -4.14
C ALA A 70 1.50 -2.01 -3.67
N VAL A 71 0.60 -1.55 -4.56
CA VAL A 71 -0.60 -0.77 -4.14
C VAL A 71 -1.42 -1.56 -3.12
N THR A 72 -1.66 -2.83 -3.41
CA THR A 72 -2.51 -3.69 -2.57
C THR A 72 -1.85 -3.97 -1.22
N GLU A 73 -0.58 -4.34 -1.22
CA GLU A 73 0.17 -4.67 -0.01
C GLU A 73 0.36 -3.46 0.90
N PHE A 74 0.67 -2.29 0.34
CA PHE A 74 0.82 -1.06 1.12
C PHE A 74 -0.49 -0.61 1.75
N GLU A 75 -1.61 -0.72 1.02
CA GLU A 75 -2.93 -0.45 1.57
C GLU A 75 -3.26 -1.41 2.73
N GLN A 76 -2.96 -2.70 2.57
CA GLN A 76 -3.17 -3.71 3.61
C GLN A 76 -2.34 -3.45 4.87
N VAL A 77 -1.06 -3.10 4.71
CA VAL A 77 -0.19 -2.74 5.85
C VAL A 77 -0.74 -1.52 6.59
N GLY A 78 -1.10 -0.46 5.85
CA GLY A 78 -1.66 0.75 6.46
C GLY A 78 -2.98 0.51 7.19
N ALA A 79 -3.87 -0.28 6.58
CA ALA A 79 -5.14 -0.67 7.20
C ALA A 79 -4.94 -1.54 8.45
N ALA A 80 -3.99 -2.48 8.42
CA ALA A 80 -3.67 -3.33 9.57
C ALA A 80 -3.16 -2.50 10.76
N LEU A 81 -2.25 -1.55 10.53
CA LEU A 81 -1.72 -0.67 11.58
C LEU A 81 -2.81 0.19 12.23
N ARG A 82 -3.71 0.77 11.43
CA ARG A 82 -4.85 1.53 11.96
C ARG A 82 -5.79 0.65 12.77
N ARG A 83 -6.09 -0.55 12.29
CA ARG A 83 -6.94 -1.51 13.01
C ARG A 83 -6.33 -1.92 14.35
N ILE A 84 -5.00 -2.08 14.41
CA ILE A 84 -4.29 -2.36 15.66
C ILE A 84 -4.44 -1.18 16.62
N ALA A 85 -4.26 0.06 16.15
CA ALA A 85 -4.44 1.25 16.98
C ALA A 85 -5.87 1.35 17.55
N ASP A 86 -6.89 1.10 16.72
CA ASP A 86 -8.29 1.14 17.15
C ASP A 86 -8.63 0.07 18.19
N GLU A 87 -8.02 -1.12 18.10
CA GLU A 87 -8.21 -2.18 19.09
C GLU A 87 -7.54 -1.84 20.42
N TYR A 88 -6.36 -1.21 20.40
CA TYR A 88 -5.70 -0.74 21.62
C TYR A 88 -6.52 0.34 22.33
N ASP A 89 -7.07 1.31 21.60
CA ASP A 89 -7.92 2.35 22.20
C ASP A 89 -9.20 1.76 22.81
N ARG A 90 -9.85 0.81 22.12
CA ARG A 90 -11.02 0.10 22.65
C ARG A 90 -10.70 -0.66 23.94
N ALA A 91 -9.54 -1.31 24.01
CA ALA A 91 -9.11 -2.02 25.20
C ALA A 91 -8.86 -1.08 26.39
N ASP A 92 -8.25 0.09 26.15
CA ASP A 92 -8.04 1.11 27.18
C ASP A 92 -9.38 1.68 27.70
N GLU A 93 -10.33 1.95 26.80
CA GLU A 93 -11.68 2.39 27.17
C GLU A 93 -12.38 1.37 28.08
N MET A 94 -12.37 0.08 27.71
CA MET A 94 -12.95 -0.98 28.54
C MET A 94 -12.32 -1.05 29.93
N ILE A 95 -11.00 -1.05 30.01
CA ILE A 95 -10.26 -1.12 31.29
C ILE A 95 -10.58 0.10 32.15
N SER A 96 -10.68 1.29 31.55
CA SER A 96 -11.01 2.52 32.27
C SER A 96 -12.42 2.50 32.87
N LEU A 97 -13.37 1.86 32.17
CA LEU A 97 -14.77 1.75 32.59
C LEU A 97 -14.89 0.77 33.77
N ASP A 98 -14.24 -0.40 33.69
CA ASP A 98 -14.14 -1.37 34.78
C ASP A 98 -13.48 -0.78 36.04
N LEU A 99 -12.39 -0.01 35.88
CA LEU A 99 -11.73 0.63 37.02
C LEU A 99 -12.63 1.66 37.70
N ASN A 100 -13.41 2.45 36.94
CA ASN A 100 -14.35 3.39 37.53
C ASN A 100 -15.48 2.67 38.27
N GLU A 101 -16.01 1.56 37.77
CA GLU A 101 -17.01 0.75 38.48
C GLU A 101 -16.47 0.15 39.78
N ILE A 102 -15.20 -0.24 39.81
CA ILE A 102 -14.56 -0.83 41.00
C ILE A 102 -14.15 0.23 42.04
N TYR A 103 -13.68 1.40 41.61
CA TYR A 103 -13.09 2.42 42.49
C TYR A 103 -13.98 3.64 42.77
N SER A 104 -15.17 3.74 42.16
CA SER A 104 -16.17 4.73 42.58
C SER A 104 -16.91 4.26 43.84
N VAL A 105 -16.37 4.64 45.00
CA VAL A 105 -17.06 4.64 46.31
C VAL A 105 -17.63 6.04 46.55
#